data_AF-A0A3T1B0E7-F1
#
_entry.id   AF-A0A3T1B0E7-F1
#
_cell.length_a   1.000
_cell.length_b   1.000
_cell.length_c   1.000
_cell.angle_alpha   90.00
_cell.angle_beta   90.00
_cell.angle_gamma   90.00
#
_symmetry.space_group_name_H-M   'P 1'
#
loop_
_entity.id
_entity.type
_entity.pdbx_description
1 polymer ?
#
loop_
_entity_poly.entity_id
_entity_poly.type
_entity_poly.pdbx_seq_one_letter_code
_entity_poly.pdbx_strand_id
1 'polypeptide(L)' 'MHDTAERLEIAEAILHRSADRSPDEATKERLHRLGDEVTSQAKDIDRRAGRLDGQ' A
#
# COMPACT_ATOMS: atom_id res chain seq x y z
N MET A 1 6.05 5.83 13.85
CA MET A 1 5.72 5.68 12.42
C MET A 1 6.20 4.37 11.80
N HIS A 2 7.21 3.68 12.36
CA HIS A 2 7.74 2.41 11.82
C HIS A 2 6.69 1.27 11.70
N ASP A 3 5.86 1.12 12.72
CA ASP A 3 4.80 0.09 12.80
C ASP A 3 3.73 0.22 11.69
N THR A 4 3.45 1.44 11.26
CA THR A 4 2.44 1.73 10.23
C THR A 4 2.98 1.39 8.84
N ALA A 5 4.24 1.72 8.55
CA ALA A 5 4.90 1.38 7.29
C ALA A 5 5.03 -0.14 7.11
N GLU A 6 5.45 -0.86 8.15
CA GLU A 6 5.58 -2.32 8.10
C GLU A 6 4.23 -3.01 7.84
N ARG A 7 3.15 -2.53 8.47
CA ARG A 7 1.78 -3.03 8.23
C ARG A 7 1.29 -2.78 6.80
N LEU A 8 1.70 -1.68 6.19
CA LEU A 8 1.36 -1.34 4.81
C LEU A 8 2.11 -2.25 3.81
N GLU A 9 3.39 -2.52 4.04
CA GLU A 9 4.15 -3.48 3.24
C GLU A 9 3.55 -4.89 3.31
N ILE A 10 3.11 -5.31 4.51
CA ILE A 10 2.43 -6.61 4.68
C ILE A 10 1.11 -6.64 3.90
N ALA A 11 0.31 -5.56 3.95
CA ALA A 11 -0.94 -5.47 3.22
C ALA A 11 -0.74 -5.51 1.71
N GLU A 12 0.25 -4.76 1.19
CA GLU A 12 0.62 -4.74 -0.23
C GLU A 12 1.06 -6.14 -0.72
N ALA A 13 1.90 -6.83 0.06
CA ALA A 13 2.35 -8.19 -0.26
C ALA A 13 1.17 -9.20 -0.33
N ILE A 14 0.18 -9.08 0.56
CA ILE A 14 -1.02 -9.93 0.54
C ILE A 14 -1.88 -9.64 -0.70
N LEU A 15 -2.03 -8.35 -1.06
CA LEU A 15 -2.76 -7.90 -2.25
C LEU A 15 -2.12 -8.44 -3.54
N HIS A 16 -0.80 -8.28 -3.70
CA HIS A 16 -0.06 -8.81 -4.85
C HIS A 16 -0.16 -10.34 -4.94
N ARG A 17 0.02 -11.06 -3.83
CA ARG A 17 -0.09 -12.53 -3.81
C ARG A 17 -1.49 -13.02 -4.19
N SER A 18 -2.52 -12.28 -3.80
CA SER A 18 -3.91 -12.59 -4.16
C SER A 18 -4.16 -12.31 -5.64
N ALA A 19 -3.57 -11.25 -6.18
CA ALA A 19 -3.63 -10.90 -7.60
C ALA A 19 -2.98 -11.98 -8.48
N ASP A 20 -1.79 -12.47 -8.12
CA ASP A 20 -1.10 -13.55 -8.86
C ASP A 20 -1.81 -14.90 -8.81
N ARG A 21 -2.62 -15.14 -7.77
CA ARG A 21 -3.42 -16.36 -7.66
C ARG A 21 -4.77 -16.25 -8.36
N SER A 22 -5.17 -15.06 -8.79
CA SER A 22 -6.43 -14.87 -9.50
C SER A 22 -6.26 -15.24 -10.98
N PRO A 23 -7.08 -16.17 -11.52
CA PRO A 23 -7.06 -16.48 -12.96
C PRO A 23 -7.73 -15.40 -13.80
N ASP A 24 -8.36 -14.40 -13.18
CA ASP A 24 -9.06 -13.30 -13.82
C ASP A 24 -8.17 -12.05 -13.91
N GLU A 25 -7.77 -11.66 -15.13
CA GLU A 25 -6.87 -10.53 -15.36
C GLU A 25 -7.45 -9.20 -14.87
N ALA A 26 -8.76 -8.99 -14.98
CA ALA A 26 -9.41 -7.78 -14.48
C ALA A 26 -9.29 -7.65 -12.96
N THR A 27 -9.39 -8.77 -12.24
CA THR A 27 -9.15 -8.83 -10.79
C THR A 27 -7.68 -8.58 -10.46
N LYS A 28 -6.75 -9.08 -11.28
CA LYS A 28 -5.31 -8.82 -11.10
C LYS A 28 -4.98 -7.33 -11.25
N GLU A 29 -5.42 -6.69 -12.32
CA GLU A 29 -5.22 -5.25 -12.53
C GLU A 29 -5.84 -4.41 -11.41
N ARG A 30 -7.04 -4.78 -10.96
CA ARG A 30 -7.73 -4.05 -9.88
C ARG A 30 -6.99 -4.15 -8.54
N LEU A 31 -6.45 -5.32 -8.20
CA LEU A 31 -5.69 -5.52 -6.97
C LEU A 31 -4.32 -4.82 -7.02
N HIS A 32 -3.64 -4.83 -8.18
CA HIS A 32 -2.41 -4.07 -8.38
C HIS A 32 -2.64 -2.57 -8.18
N ARG A 33 -3.64 -2.01 -8.86
CA ARG A 33 -3.98 -0.58 -8.76
C ARG A 33 -4.34 -0.18 -7.33
N LEU A 34 -5.03 -1.06 -6.59
CA LEU A 34 -5.35 -0.83 -5.20
C LEU A 34 -4.11 -0.83 -4.30
N GLY A 35 -3.15 -1.74 -4.54
CA GLY A 35 -1.85 -1.74 -3.87
C GLY A 35 -1.09 -0.42 -4.07
N ASP A 36 -0.98 0.03 -5.31
CA ASP A 36 -0.30 1.29 -5.65
C ASP A 36 -0.95 2.50 -4.95
N GLU A 37 -2.29 2.55 -4.91
CA GLU A 37 -3.02 3.64 -4.27
C GLU A 37 -2.79 3.67 -2.76
N VAL A 38 -2.83 2.51 -2.11
CA VAL A 38 -2.55 2.36 -0.68
C VAL A 38 -1.12 2.82 -0.36
N THR A 39 -0.14 2.40 -1.15
CA THR A 39 1.27 2.80 -0.99
C THR A 39 1.47 4.30 -1.22
N SER A 40 0.75 4.90 -2.18
CA SER A 40 0.78 6.35 -2.41
C SER A 40 0.21 7.13 -1.22
N GLN A 41 -0.96 6.73 -0.71
CA GLN A 41 -1.59 7.37 0.45
C GLN A 41 -0.72 7.25 1.70
N ALA A 42 -0.09 6.09 1.92
CA ALA A 42 0.86 5.87 3.00
C ALA A 42 2.02 6.89 2.99
N LYS A 43 2.65 7.08 1.82
CA LYS A 43 3.75 8.02 1.64
C LYS A 43 3.32 9.47 1.88
N ASP A 44 2.10 9.83 1.49
CA ASP A 44 1.57 11.17 1.76
C ASP A 44 1.26 11.39 3.24
N ILE A 45 0.77 10.38 3.95
CA ILE A 45 0.57 10.42 5.40
C ILE A 45 1.93 10.59 6.11
N ASP A 46 2.93 9.79 5.74
CA ASP A 46 4.28 9.87 6.31
C ASP A 46 4.93 11.24 6.06
N ARG A 47 4.81 11.76 4.84
CA ARG A 47 5.27 13.12 4.50
C ARG A 47 4.57 14.21 5.32
N ARG A 48 3.26 14.07 5.57
CA ARG A 48 2.52 15.02 6.41
C ARG A 48 2.93 14.92 7.87
N ALA A 49 3.09 13.71 8.39
CA ALA A 49 3.52 13.46 9.75
C ALA A 49 4.94 14.01 10.01
N GLY A 50 5.90 13.74 9.11
CA GLY A 50 7.24 14.33 9.20
C GLY A 50 7.26 15.87 9.12
N ARG A 51 6.23 16.50 8.53
CA ARG A 51 6.07 17.95 8.51
C ARG A 51 5.49 18.52 9.82
N LEU A 52 4.78 17.70 10.59
CA LEU A 52 4.19 18.06 11.88
C LEU A 52 5.16 17.80 13.05
N ASP A 53 6.01 16.77 12.96
CA ASP A 53 7.07 16.48 13.93
C ASP A 53 8.25 17.48 13.91
N GLY A 54 8.36 18.31 12.85
CA GLY A 54 9.43 19.29 12.68
C GLY A 54 9.13 20.72 13.16
N GLN A 55 8.03 20.94 13.90
CA GLN A 55 7.64 22.24 14.49
C GLN A 55 7.99 22.35 15.97
#